data_AF-A0A838KVV0-F1
#
_entry.id   AF-A0A838KVV0-F1
#
_cell.length_a   1.000
_cell.length_b   1.000
_cell.length_c   1.000
_cell.angle_alpha   90.00
_cell.angle_beta   90.00
_cell.angle_gamma   90.00
#
_symmetry.space_group_name_H-M   'P 1'
#
loop_
_entity.id
_entity.type
_entity.pdbx_description
1 polymer ?
#
loop_
_entity_poly.entity_id
_entity_poly.type
_entity_poly.pdbx_seq_one_letter_code
_entity_poly.pdbx_strand_id
1 'polypeptide(L)' 'RELLRYVLIKDRSGDLAALSVRQREILGYVVEGLSNAEIGRRLYLSESTIKQHLRAAYKLLGVSNRTEAANLFRSRD' A
#
# COMPACT_ATOMS: atom_id res chain seq x y z
N ARG A 1 10.33 13.45 18.58
CA ARG A 1 9.33 14.43 18.06
C ARG A 1 8.46 13.78 16.97
N GLU A 2 7.86 12.62 17.24
CA GLU A 2 7.13 11.79 16.25
C GLU A 2 5.61 11.74 16.48
N LEU A 3 5.13 12.15 17.66
CA LEU A 3 3.73 12.04 18.06
C LEU A 3 2.79 13.01 17.30
N LEU A 4 3.30 14.16 16.85
CA LEU A 4 2.51 15.13 16.05
C LEU A 4 2.13 14.58 14.68
N ARG A 5 2.96 13.69 14.10
CA ARG A 5 2.65 13.05 12.81
C ARG A 5 1.50 12.05 12.96
N TYR A 6 1.38 11.41 14.13
CA TYR A 6 0.33 10.43 14.42
C TYR A 6 -1.07 11.06 14.54
N VAL A 7 -1.15 12.29 15.09
CA VAL A 7 -2.44 12.99 15.27
C VAL A 7 -2.98 13.56 13.95
N LEU A 8 -2.12 14.00 13.03
CA LEU A 8 -2.54 14.51 11.71
C LEU A 8 -2.93 13.41 10.70
N ILE A 9 -2.39 12.19 10.86
CA ILE A 9 -2.74 11.05 9.99
C ILE A 9 -4.08 10.42 10.42
N LYS A 10 -4.51 10.63 11.67
CA LYS A 10 -5.71 10.00 12.25
C LYS A 10 -7.03 10.41 11.57
N ASP A 11 -7.02 11.45 10.73
CA ASP A 11 -8.19 11.96 9.99
C ASP A 11 -8.15 11.65 8.47
N ARG A 12 -7.24 10.78 8.01
CA ARG A 12 -7.11 10.42 6.58
C ARG A 12 -7.16 8.92 6.32
N SER A 13 -8.22 8.27 6.79
CA SER A 13 -8.58 6.93 6.31
C SER A 13 -8.78 6.97 4.78
N GLY A 14 -7.84 6.38 4.05
CA GLY A 14 -7.91 6.16 2.60
C GLY A 14 -7.29 7.24 1.71
N ASP A 15 -6.56 8.22 2.23
CA ASP A 15 -5.88 9.19 1.34
C ASP A 15 -4.69 8.53 0.63
N LEU A 16 -4.85 8.26 -0.67
CA LEU A 16 -3.78 7.71 -1.51
C LEU A 16 -2.53 8.61 -1.50
N ALA A 17 -2.65 9.91 -1.22
CA ALA A 17 -1.51 10.82 -1.12
C ALA A 17 -0.55 10.48 0.03
N ALA A 18 -0.98 9.71 1.03
CA ALA A 18 -0.11 9.22 2.10
C ALA A 18 0.82 8.09 1.67
N LEU A 19 0.55 7.43 0.53
CA LEU A 19 1.38 6.36 0.00
C LEU A 19 2.66 6.89 -0.63
N SER A 20 3.78 6.20 -0.40
CA SER A 20 4.98 6.44 -1.19
C SER A 20 4.77 6.04 -2.65
N VAL A 21 5.59 6.59 -3.54
CA VAL A 21 5.58 6.24 -4.98
C VAL A 21 5.68 4.73 -5.15
N ARG A 22 6.57 4.07 -4.40
CA ARG A 22 6.75 2.61 -4.48
C ARG A 22 5.54 1.83 -3.96
N GLN A 23 4.86 2.31 -2.92
CA GLN A 23 3.65 1.67 -2.41
C GLN A 23 2.49 1.80 -3.41
N ARG A 24 2.33 2.96 -4.05
CA ARG A 24 1.34 3.17 -5.10
C ARG A 24 1.58 2.25 -6.29
N GLU A 25 2.82 2.19 -6.78
CA GLU A 25 3.20 1.30 -7.88
C GLU A 25 2.89 -0.18 -7.54
N ILE A 26 3.27 -0.63 -6.34
CA ILE A 26 2.96 -1.99 -5.88
C ILE A 26 1.45 -2.24 -5.82
N LEU A 27 0.65 -1.28 -5.32
CA LEU A 27 -0.81 -1.41 -5.28
C LEU A 27 -1.46 -1.44 -6.67
N GLY A 28 -0.88 -0.75 -7.67
CA GLY A 28 -1.28 -0.89 -9.07
C GLY A 28 -1.19 -2.34 -9.54
N TYR A 29 -0.04 -2.99 -9.32
CA TYR A 29 0.10 -4.42 -9.63
C TYR A 29 -0.79 -5.34 -8.79
N VAL A 30 -1.14 -4.93 -7.56
CA VAL A 30 -2.11 -5.66 -6.75
C VAL A 30 -3.49 -5.66 -7.41
N VAL A 31 -3.92 -4.52 -7.95
CA VAL A 31 -5.19 -4.37 -8.69
C VAL A 31 -5.19 -5.20 -9.97
N GLU A 32 -4.04 -5.31 -10.64
CA GLU A 32 -3.83 -6.21 -11.80
C GLU A 32 -3.84 -7.71 -11.43
N GLY A 33 -3.85 -8.06 -10.14
CA GLY A 33 -3.93 -9.43 -9.67
C GLY A 33 -2.58 -10.14 -9.47
N LEU A 34 -1.46 -9.44 -9.64
CA LEU A 34 -0.13 -10.07 -9.50
C LEU A 34 0.17 -10.49 -8.05
N SER A 35 0.69 -11.69 -7.88
CA SER A 35 1.21 -12.19 -6.61
C SER A 35 2.43 -11.39 -6.15
N ASN A 36 2.75 -11.44 -4.85
CA ASN A 36 3.92 -10.74 -4.32
C ASN A 36 5.24 -11.19 -4.97
N ALA A 37 5.32 -12.46 -5.40
CA ALA A 37 6.49 -12.99 -6.08
C ALA A 37 6.61 -12.42 -7.51
N GLU A 38 5.49 -12.29 -8.24
CA GLU A 38 5.47 -11.66 -9.57
C GLU A 38 5.83 -10.18 -9.49
N ILE A 39 5.25 -9.46 -8.52
CA ILE A 39 5.59 -8.06 -8.26
C ILE A 39 7.09 -7.94 -7.92
N GLY A 40 7.60 -8.80 -7.04
CA GLY A 40 9.01 -8.82 -6.67
C GLY A 40 9.92 -9.02 -7.87
N ARG A 41 9.62 -9.99 -8.74
CA ARG A 41 10.38 -10.21 -10.00
C ARG A 41 10.38 -8.98 -10.90
N ARG A 42 9.22 -8.36 -11.12
CA ARG A 42 9.07 -7.17 -11.98
C ARG A 42 9.83 -5.96 -11.44
N LEU A 43 9.90 -5.87 -10.12
CA LEU A 43 10.48 -4.76 -9.39
C LEU A 43 11.93 -4.98 -8.95
N TYR A 44 12.52 -6.14 -9.27
CA TYR A 44 13.84 -6.58 -8.80
C TYR A 44 13.97 -6.56 -7.27
N LEU A 45 12.92 -7.00 -6.57
CA LEU A 45 12.83 -7.05 -5.11
C LEU A 45 12.45 -8.45 -4.62
N SER A 46 12.82 -8.75 -3.38
CA SER A 46 12.36 -9.99 -2.73
C SER A 46 10.86 -9.94 -2.44
N GLU A 47 10.20 -11.10 -2.43
CA GLU A 47 8.79 -11.20 -2.03
C GLU A 47 8.55 -10.65 -0.60
N SER A 48 9.52 -10.84 0.30
CA SER A 48 9.47 -10.31 1.67
C SER A 48 9.45 -8.78 1.69
N THR A 49 10.24 -8.14 0.82
CA THR A 49 10.23 -6.68 0.65
C THR A 49 8.87 -6.19 0.16
N ILE A 50 8.24 -6.90 -0.79
CA ILE A 50 6.88 -6.58 -1.24
C ILE A 50 5.87 -6.71 -0.09
N LYS A 51 5.95 -7.79 0.70
CA LYS A 51 5.11 -7.97 1.90
C LYS A 51 5.27 -6.81 2.89
N GLN A 52 6.50 -6.31 3.11
CA GLN A 52 6.75 -5.16 3.99
C GLN A 52 6.12 -3.87 3.45
N HIS A 53 6.28 -3.57 2.16
CA HIS A 53 5.64 -2.40 1.54
C HIS A 53 4.12 -2.47 1.64
N LEU A 54 3.51 -3.63 1.36
CA LEU A 54 2.06 -3.82 1.46
C LEU A 54 1.56 -3.67 2.90
N ARG A 55 2.26 -4.22 3.89
CA ARG A 55 1.89 -4.02 5.31
C ARG A 55 1.88 -2.54 5.70
N ALA A 56 2.90 -1.80 5.27
CA ALA A 56 2.96 -0.35 5.52
C ALA A 56 1.85 0.40 4.79
N ALA A 57 1.57 0.06 3.53
CA ALA A 57 0.49 0.66 2.75
C ALA A 57 -0.89 0.38 3.37
N TYR A 58 -1.16 -0.86 3.78
CA TYR A 58 -2.43 -1.24 4.41
C TYR A 58 -2.68 -0.47 5.70
N LYS A 59 -1.63 -0.30 6.52
CA LYS A 59 -1.70 0.52 7.73
C LYS A 59 -2.04 1.99 7.44
N LEU A 60 -1.49 2.56 6.37
CA LEU A 60 -1.77 3.94 5.95
C LEU A 60 -3.19 4.09 5.39
N LEU A 61 -3.67 3.10 4.65
CA LEU A 61 -5.00 3.12 4.04
C LEU A 61 -6.11 2.73 5.03
N GLY A 62 -5.77 2.15 6.18
CA GLY A 62 -6.74 1.66 7.15
C GLY A 62 -7.47 0.40 6.71
N VAL A 63 -6.83 -0.44 5.88
CA VAL A 63 -7.39 -1.70 5.35
C VAL A 63 -6.67 -2.90 5.95
N SER A 64 -7.37 -4.03 6.03
CA SER A 64 -6.88 -5.24 6.70
C SER A 64 -6.29 -6.27 5.75
N ASN A 65 -6.68 -6.24 4.48
CA ASN A 65 -6.28 -7.26 3.52
C ASN A 65 -6.10 -6.73 2.10
N ARG A 66 -5.58 -7.60 1.24
CA ARG A 66 -5.29 -7.34 -0.16
C ARG A 66 -6.52 -6.93 -0.96
N THR A 67 -7.66 -7.60 -0.72
CA THR A 67 -8.90 -7.34 -1.45
C THR A 67 -9.45 -5.96 -1.12
N GLU A 68 -9.49 -5.60 0.17
CA GLU A 68 -9.87 -4.26 0.62
C GLU A 68 -8.95 -3.19 0.04
N ALA A 69 -7.63 -3.42 0.06
CA ALA A 69 -6.66 -2.50 -0.52
C ALA A 69 -6.89 -2.31 -2.03
N ALA A 70 -7.10 -3.40 -2.78
CA ALA A 70 -7.35 -3.36 -4.21
C ALA A 70 -8.64 -2.61 -4.56
N ASN A 71 -9.72 -2.87 -3.83
CA ASN A 71 -11.01 -2.20 -4.03
C ASN A 71 -10.92 -0.70 -3.73
N LEU A 72 -10.29 -0.33 -2.61
CA LEU A 72 -10.09 1.07 -2.24
C LEU A 72 -9.22 1.80 -3.27
N PHE A 73 -8.12 1.19 -3.70
CA PHE A 73 -7.22 1.75 -4.71
C PHE A 73 -7.95 1.99 -6.04
N ARG A 74 -8.69 0.99 -6.56
CA ARG A 74 -9.46 1.12 -7.81
C ARG A 74 -10.51 2.24 -7.76
N SER A 75 -11.10 2.50 -6.60
CA SER A 75 -12.14 3.53 -6.46
C SER A 75 -11.61 4.97 -6.43
N ARG A 76 -10.29 5.16 -6.32
CA ARG A 76 -9.66 6.46 -6.02
C ARG A 76 -8.45 6.82 -6.90
N ASP A 77 -8.02 5.94 -7.79
CA ASP A 77 -6.94 6.14 -8.77
C ASP A 77 -7.53 6.48 -10.15
#